data_AF-A0A536AG74-F1
#
_entry.id   AF-A0A536AG74-F1
#
_cell.length_a   1.000
_cell.length_b   1.000
_cell.length_c   1.000
_cell.angle_alpha   90.00
_cell.angle_beta   90.00
_cell.angle_gamma   90.00
#
_symmetry.space_group_name_H-M   'P 1'
#
loop_
_entity.id
_entity.type
_entity.pdbx_description
1 polymer ?
#
loop_
_entity_poly.entity_id
_entity_poly.type
_entity_poly.pdbx_seq_one_letter_code
_entity_poly.pdbx_strand_id
1 'polypeptide(L)'
;MVDSPTEERSIHETDVIGTMNVLVGCAAPSSPVRRLVVKSSAVVYGASPSDPSFFSEDMTNWDKPASGITRDLLEMEQLVSEFALRNEHCGVTVLRLGLRVSEDTTLARYLSLPIVPTFAGFDPRLQLLHEDDAAEAVVRSVIGARPGVFNVAGDGVILLSQAIGIMGGRPAPVLPPYGRWLSRLGLKALAGVEMPAHLADILSFGVVMDCTRLVSELGWRPAYSTRQTMDALASGKNVDLVEPPSPPQEYELQVFLQQRRRRRQQLPAGRN
;
A
#
# COMPACT_ATOMS: atom_id res chain seq x y z
N MET A 1 -10.25 -7.39 3.58
CA MET A 1 -11.67 -7.78 3.49
C MET A 1 -12.02 -7.98 2.01
N VAL A 2 -12.98 -8.85 1.67
CA VAL A 2 -13.11 -9.59 0.40
C VAL A 2 -14.38 -9.17 -0.35
N ASP A 3 -14.25 -8.81 -1.64
CA ASP A 3 -15.23 -8.10 -2.48
C ASP A 3 -16.47 -8.89 -2.95
N SER A 4 -17.61 -8.20 -2.94
CA SER A 4 -18.83 -8.46 -3.70
C SER A 4 -19.40 -7.09 -4.12
N PRO A 5 -20.22 -6.95 -5.18
CA PRO A 5 -20.63 -5.65 -5.76
C PRO A 5 -21.45 -4.72 -4.83
N THR A 6 -21.72 -5.15 -3.61
CA THR A 6 -22.25 -4.33 -2.51
C THR A 6 -21.15 -3.55 -1.77
N GLU A 7 -19.86 -3.89 -1.94
CA GLU A 7 -18.72 -3.29 -1.25
C GLU A 7 -18.20 -1.99 -1.86
N GLU A 8 -18.32 -1.69 -3.17
CA GLU A 8 -17.84 -0.39 -3.71
C GLU A 8 -18.54 0.81 -3.03
N ARG A 9 -19.85 0.69 -2.77
CA ARG A 9 -20.58 1.67 -1.95
C ARG A 9 -20.10 1.68 -0.50
N SER A 10 -19.84 0.51 0.08
CA SER A 10 -19.36 0.38 1.47
C SER A 10 -17.94 0.93 1.65
N ILE A 11 -17.08 0.81 0.64
CA ILE A 11 -15.70 1.33 0.62
C ILE A 11 -15.75 2.85 0.45
N HIS A 12 -16.51 3.37 -0.51
CA HIS A 12 -16.73 4.82 -0.65
C HIS A 12 -17.36 5.43 0.62
N GLU A 13 -18.35 4.76 1.22
CA GLU A 13 -18.97 5.20 2.47
C GLU A 13 -18.01 5.13 3.67
N THR A 14 -17.14 4.12 3.73
CA THR A 14 -16.15 4.03 4.81
C THR A 14 -15.03 5.05 4.63
N ASP A 15 -14.51 5.21 3.42
CA ASP A 15 -13.34 6.03 3.14
C ASP A 15 -13.70 7.51 3.03
N VAL A 16 -14.78 7.87 2.33
CA VAL A 16 -15.16 9.29 2.12
C VAL A 16 -16.09 9.77 3.21
N ILE A 17 -17.22 9.08 3.44
CA ILE A 17 -18.22 9.52 4.43
C ILE A 17 -17.68 9.34 5.87
N GLY A 18 -16.97 8.24 6.14
CA GLY A 18 -16.26 8.04 7.39
C GLY A 18 -15.24 9.15 7.67
N THR A 19 -14.42 9.52 6.68
CA THR A 19 -13.48 10.64 6.82
C THR A 19 -14.21 11.95 7.07
N MET A 20 -15.28 12.25 6.33
CA MET A 20 -16.06 13.48 6.53
C MET A 20 -16.57 13.62 7.98
N ASN A 21 -17.08 12.53 8.56
CA ASN A 21 -17.54 12.52 9.96
C ASN A 21 -16.39 12.80 10.95
N VAL A 22 -15.21 12.22 10.72
CA VAL A 22 -14.02 12.48 11.54
C VAL A 22 -13.59 13.95 11.42
N LEU A 23 -13.56 14.50 10.20
CA LEU A 23 -13.20 15.90 9.96
C LEU A 23 -14.18 16.85 10.65
N VAL A 24 -15.49 16.60 10.57
CA VAL A 24 -16.50 17.40 11.27
C VAL A 24 -16.30 17.36 12.78
N GLY A 25 -16.04 16.18 13.36
CA GLY A 25 -15.73 16.05 14.79
C GLY A 25 -14.44 16.78 15.20
N CYS A 26 -13.42 16.76 14.34
CA CYS A 26 -12.18 17.48 14.58
C CYS A 26 -12.33 19.00 14.45
N ALA A 27 -13.22 19.49 13.57
CA ALA A 27 -13.47 20.91 13.36
C ALA A 27 -14.33 21.57 14.47
N ALA A 28 -14.96 20.77 15.34
CA ALA A 28 -15.85 21.30 16.36
C ALA A 28 -15.12 22.30 17.28
N PRO A 29 -15.73 23.44 17.68
CA PRO A 29 -15.06 24.45 18.50
C PRO A 29 -14.51 23.95 19.84
N SER A 30 -15.13 22.90 20.41
CA SER A 30 -14.70 22.25 21.65
C SER A 30 -13.72 21.09 21.42
N SER A 31 -13.30 20.83 20.18
CA SER A 31 -12.48 19.67 19.85
C SER A 31 -11.07 19.82 20.46
N PRO A 32 -10.63 18.82 21.25
CA PRO A 32 -9.27 18.80 21.79
C PRO A 32 -8.24 18.33 20.76
N VAL A 33 -8.67 17.91 19.57
CA VAL A 33 -7.77 17.38 18.54
C VAL A 33 -6.86 18.50 18.02
N ARG A 34 -5.56 18.22 18.01
CA ARG A 34 -4.51 19.15 17.53
C ARG A 34 -3.70 18.57 16.39
N ARG A 35 -3.83 17.27 16.12
CA ARG A 35 -3.14 16.58 15.06
C ARG A 35 -4.05 15.53 14.45
N LEU A 36 -4.12 15.53 13.14
CA LEU A 36 -4.84 14.54 12.35
C LEU A 36 -3.86 13.89 11.38
N VAL A 37 -3.70 12.57 11.46
CA VAL A 37 -2.89 11.79 10.53
C VAL A 37 -3.82 10.97 9.66
N VAL A 38 -3.72 11.14 8.35
CA VAL A 38 -4.57 10.49 7.36
C VAL A 38 -3.75 9.52 6.54
N LYS A 39 -4.19 8.26 6.50
CA LYS A 39 -3.56 7.22 5.69
C LYS A 39 -4.15 7.25 4.28
N SER A 40 -3.35 7.69 3.32
CA SER A 40 -3.64 7.60 1.89
C SER A 40 -2.79 6.50 1.22
N SER A 41 -2.78 6.46 -0.11
CA SER A 41 -2.12 5.43 -0.92
C SER A 41 -1.52 6.05 -2.17
N ALA A 42 -0.40 5.48 -2.66
CA ALA A 42 0.22 5.83 -3.94
C ALA A 42 -0.73 5.71 -5.14
N VAL A 43 -1.83 4.96 -4.99
CA VAL A 43 -2.90 4.81 -5.99
C VAL A 43 -3.49 6.15 -6.43
N VAL A 44 -3.40 7.21 -5.62
CA VAL A 44 -3.86 8.58 -5.98
C VAL A 44 -3.16 9.16 -7.21
N TYR A 45 -1.94 8.72 -7.52
CA TYR A 45 -1.22 9.16 -8.72
C TYR A 45 -1.75 8.46 -10.00
N GLY A 46 -2.42 7.32 -9.83
CA GLY A 46 -2.82 6.43 -10.92
C GLY A 46 -1.62 5.78 -11.62
N ALA A 47 -1.89 5.12 -12.74
CA ALA A 47 -0.87 4.49 -13.58
C ALA A 47 -1.28 4.57 -15.06
N SER A 48 -0.48 5.25 -15.88
CA SER A 48 -0.72 5.55 -17.29
C SER A 48 0.58 5.53 -18.09
N PRO A 49 0.56 5.22 -19.40
CA PRO A 49 1.76 5.27 -20.25
C PRO A 49 2.46 6.64 -20.29
N SER A 50 1.71 7.72 -20.06
CA SER A 50 2.20 9.10 -20.08
C SER A 50 2.75 9.57 -18.74
N ASP A 51 2.71 8.72 -17.71
CA ASP A 51 3.08 9.12 -16.36
C ASP A 51 4.61 9.26 -16.21
N PRO A 52 5.07 10.17 -15.32
CA PRO A 52 6.48 10.41 -15.09
C PRO A 52 7.18 9.21 -14.44
N SER A 53 8.52 9.23 -14.45
CA SER A 53 9.31 8.13 -13.86
C SER A 53 9.23 8.04 -12.33
N PHE A 54 8.95 9.15 -11.67
CA PHE A 54 8.74 9.22 -10.23
C PHE A 54 7.70 10.31 -9.93
N PHE A 55 6.93 10.11 -8.87
CA PHE A 55 5.93 11.06 -8.37
C PHE A 55 6.43 11.71 -7.10
N SER A 56 6.54 13.04 -7.12
CA SER A 56 6.65 13.84 -5.88
C SER A 56 5.26 14.15 -5.34
N GLU A 57 5.19 14.59 -4.08
CA GLU A 57 3.94 14.86 -3.38
C GLU A 57 3.08 15.94 -4.05
N ASP A 58 3.68 16.84 -4.82
CA ASP A 58 3.00 17.95 -5.49
C ASP A 58 2.42 17.55 -6.86
N MET A 59 2.66 16.31 -7.32
CA MET A 59 2.28 15.81 -8.64
C MET A 59 0.91 15.13 -8.68
N THR A 60 0.05 15.41 -7.71
CA THR A 60 -1.33 14.91 -7.71
C THR A 60 -2.10 15.56 -8.85
N ASN A 61 -2.61 14.74 -9.75
CA ASN A 61 -3.42 15.21 -10.87
C ASN A 61 -4.91 15.07 -10.52
N TRP A 62 -5.47 16.13 -9.95
CA TRP A 62 -6.87 16.22 -9.54
C TRP A 62 -7.85 16.11 -10.72
N ASP A 63 -7.42 16.49 -11.92
CA ASP A 63 -8.25 16.51 -13.13
C ASP A 63 -8.19 15.19 -13.92
N LYS A 64 -7.29 14.26 -13.55
CA LYS A 64 -7.16 12.97 -14.24
C LYS A 64 -8.42 12.15 -14.00
N PRO A 65 -9.09 11.65 -15.06
CA PRO A 65 -10.24 10.77 -14.91
C PRO A 65 -9.87 9.55 -14.07
N ALA A 66 -10.41 9.48 -12.85
CA ALA A 66 -10.21 8.38 -11.92
C ALA A 66 -11.50 7.57 -11.76
N SER A 67 -11.39 6.28 -11.46
CA SER A 67 -12.52 5.39 -11.19
C SER A 67 -12.25 4.49 -9.99
N GLY A 68 -13.33 4.04 -9.35
CA GLY A 68 -13.28 3.24 -8.12
C GLY A 68 -12.41 3.91 -7.05
N ILE A 69 -11.59 3.10 -6.38
CA ILE A 69 -10.76 3.52 -5.24
C ILE A 69 -9.85 4.73 -5.51
N THR A 70 -9.36 4.94 -6.74
CA THR A 70 -8.51 6.11 -7.02
C THR A 70 -9.32 7.40 -6.89
N ARG A 71 -10.59 7.39 -7.31
CA ARG A 71 -11.49 8.54 -7.18
C ARG A 71 -11.81 8.81 -5.72
N ASP A 72 -12.15 7.76 -4.97
CA ASP A 72 -12.51 7.88 -3.54
C ASP A 72 -11.33 8.42 -2.72
N LEU A 73 -10.11 7.96 -2.99
CA LEU A 73 -8.91 8.46 -2.32
C LEU A 73 -8.59 9.92 -2.70
N LEU A 74 -8.80 10.32 -3.95
CA LEU A 74 -8.66 11.72 -4.36
C LEU A 74 -9.70 12.58 -3.65
N GLU A 75 -10.96 12.18 -3.64
CA GLU A 75 -12.03 12.92 -2.94
C GLU A 75 -11.74 13.06 -1.43
N MET A 76 -11.29 11.97 -0.80
CA MET A 76 -10.87 11.98 0.60
C MET A 76 -9.68 12.92 0.84
N GLU A 77 -8.63 12.90 0.02
CA GLU A 77 -7.50 13.82 0.16
C GLU A 77 -7.91 15.29 -0.08
N GLN A 78 -8.85 15.54 -0.98
CA GLN A 78 -9.37 16.88 -1.22
C GLN A 78 -10.11 17.41 0.02
N LEU A 79 -11.00 16.61 0.62
CA LEU A 79 -11.71 16.97 1.86
C LEU A 79 -10.73 17.27 3.00
N VAL A 80 -9.67 16.46 3.12
CA VAL A 80 -8.63 16.63 4.14
C VAL A 80 -7.81 17.90 3.89
N SER A 81 -7.49 18.21 2.63
CA SER A 81 -6.80 19.44 2.25
C SER A 81 -7.64 20.69 2.58
N GLU A 82 -8.92 20.67 2.24
CA GLU A 82 -9.85 21.75 2.59
C GLU A 82 -10.01 21.92 4.11
N PHE A 83 -10.06 20.81 4.86
CA PHE A 83 -10.08 20.86 6.31
C PHE A 83 -8.81 21.49 6.88
N ALA A 84 -7.63 21.11 6.37
CA ALA A 84 -6.34 21.65 6.81
C ALA A 84 -6.26 23.17 6.61
N LEU A 85 -6.75 23.66 5.46
CA LEU A 85 -6.79 25.09 5.15
C LEU A 85 -7.73 25.90 6.07
N ARG A 86 -8.82 25.30 6.54
CA ARG A 86 -9.81 25.98 7.39
C ARG A 86 -9.50 25.88 8.89
N ASN A 87 -8.63 24.96 9.30
CA ASN A 87 -8.44 24.61 10.70
C ASN A 87 -6.95 24.64 11.09
N GLU A 88 -6.36 25.84 11.13
CA GLU A 88 -4.94 26.04 11.50
C GLU A 88 -4.58 25.50 12.89
N HIS A 89 -5.58 25.35 13.78
CA HIS A 89 -5.40 24.79 15.12
C HIS A 89 -5.16 23.26 15.14
N CYS A 90 -5.39 22.57 14.02
CA CYS A 90 -5.21 21.14 13.85
C CYS A 90 -4.19 20.86 12.74
N GLY A 91 -3.01 20.38 13.12
CA GLY A 91 -1.97 20.00 12.17
C GLY A 91 -2.35 18.72 11.42
N VAL A 92 -2.49 18.79 10.11
CA VAL A 92 -2.89 17.65 9.26
C VAL A 92 -1.68 17.06 8.55
N THR A 93 -1.50 15.74 8.66
CA THR A 93 -0.45 14.99 7.96
C THR A 93 -1.08 13.90 7.11
N VAL A 94 -0.79 13.90 5.80
CA VAL A 94 -1.27 12.87 4.87
C VAL A 94 -0.09 11.97 4.49
N LEU A 95 -0.24 10.66 4.71
CA LEU A 95 0.76 9.66 4.36
C LEU A 95 0.31 8.88 3.13
N ARG A 96 0.96 9.10 1.99
CA ARG A 96 0.75 8.33 0.77
C ARG A 96 1.63 7.09 0.82
N LEU A 97 1.05 5.99 1.26
CA LEU A 97 1.77 4.73 1.40
C LEU A 97 1.94 4.03 0.04
N GLY A 98 3.14 3.50 -0.20
CA GLY A 98 3.45 2.68 -1.36
C GLY A 98 2.76 1.31 -1.31
N LEU A 99 3.11 0.44 -2.26
CA LEU A 99 2.51 -0.88 -2.34
C LEU A 99 2.97 -1.73 -1.15
N ARG A 100 2.10 -1.83 -0.14
CA ARG A 100 2.38 -2.60 1.06
C ARG A 100 2.26 -4.09 0.77
N VAL A 101 3.20 -4.88 1.28
CA VAL A 101 3.26 -6.31 1.00
C VAL A 101 3.42 -7.13 2.27
N SER A 102 2.52 -8.09 2.43
CA SER A 102 2.54 -9.19 3.39
C SER A 102 1.87 -10.40 2.79
N GLU A 103 2.01 -11.57 3.43
CA GLU A 103 1.51 -12.86 2.94
C GLU A 103 0.02 -12.82 2.52
N ASP A 104 -0.79 -12.04 3.22
CA ASP A 104 -2.24 -11.92 2.97
C ASP A 104 -2.63 -10.87 1.91
N THR A 105 -1.66 -10.13 1.37
CA THR A 105 -1.95 -9.11 0.35
C THR A 105 -2.27 -9.73 -1.01
N THR A 106 -3.14 -9.07 -1.78
CA THR A 106 -3.45 -9.50 -3.16
C THR A 106 -2.20 -9.57 -4.04
N LEU A 107 -1.26 -8.62 -3.88
CA LEU A 107 0.01 -8.67 -4.60
C LEU A 107 0.84 -9.90 -4.21
N ALA A 108 0.97 -10.21 -2.92
CA ALA A 108 1.68 -11.39 -2.48
C ALA A 108 1.06 -12.66 -3.04
N ARG A 109 -0.27 -12.81 -3.01
CA ARG A 109 -0.96 -13.96 -3.62
C ARG A 109 -0.71 -14.04 -5.13
N TYR A 110 -0.74 -12.91 -5.84
CA TYR A 110 -0.45 -12.84 -7.28
C TYR A 110 1.00 -13.25 -7.60
N LEU A 111 1.99 -12.71 -6.88
CA LEU A 111 3.39 -13.09 -7.03
C LEU A 111 3.66 -14.53 -6.56
N SER A 112 2.75 -15.09 -5.77
CA SER A 112 2.87 -16.45 -5.26
C SER A 112 2.47 -17.52 -6.26
N LEU A 113 1.81 -17.15 -7.35
CA LEU A 113 1.36 -18.10 -8.36
C LEU A 113 2.54 -18.83 -9.02
N PRO A 114 2.44 -20.14 -9.29
CA PRO A 114 3.47 -20.87 -10.01
C PRO A 114 3.65 -20.35 -11.44
N ILE A 115 2.53 -19.93 -12.06
CA ILE A 115 2.50 -19.26 -13.36
C ILE A 115 1.84 -17.91 -13.13
N VAL A 116 2.62 -16.84 -13.26
CA VAL A 116 2.18 -15.47 -13.01
C VAL A 116 1.79 -14.82 -14.34
N PRO A 117 0.52 -14.51 -14.59
CA PRO A 117 0.14 -13.85 -15.83
C PRO A 117 0.66 -12.42 -15.85
N THR A 118 1.43 -12.07 -16.87
CA THR A 118 2.00 -10.73 -17.08
C THR A 118 1.47 -10.13 -18.37
N PHE A 119 1.53 -8.81 -18.51
CA PHE A 119 1.18 -8.16 -19.78
C PHE A 119 2.38 -8.20 -20.72
N ALA A 120 2.18 -8.74 -21.92
CA ALA A 120 3.24 -8.83 -22.91
C ALA A 120 3.78 -7.42 -23.25
N GLY A 121 5.09 -7.22 -23.12
CA GLY A 121 5.75 -5.93 -23.38
C GLY A 121 5.82 -4.97 -22.19
N PHE A 122 5.29 -5.35 -21.02
CA PHE A 122 5.34 -4.54 -19.81
C PHE A 122 6.19 -5.22 -18.72
N ASP A 123 7.09 -4.45 -18.10
CA ASP A 123 7.84 -4.84 -16.91
C ASP A 123 7.88 -3.66 -15.94
N PRO A 124 6.78 -3.41 -15.20
CA PRO A 124 6.65 -2.21 -14.38
C PRO A 124 7.65 -2.21 -13.22
N ARG A 125 8.07 -1.00 -12.84
CA ARG A 125 8.82 -0.78 -11.61
C ARG A 125 7.87 -0.81 -10.42
N LEU A 126 8.13 -1.73 -9.51
CA LEU A 126 7.43 -1.86 -8.24
C LEU A 126 8.27 -1.24 -7.13
N GLN A 127 7.64 -0.42 -6.33
CA GLN A 127 8.20 0.12 -5.10
C GLN A 127 7.36 -0.40 -3.94
N LEU A 128 7.99 -1.19 -3.07
CA LEU A 128 7.29 -1.92 -2.03
C LEU A 128 7.54 -1.32 -0.67
N LEU A 129 6.56 -1.47 0.22
CA LEU A 129 6.64 -0.99 1.59
C LEU A 129 6.41 -2.15 2.55
N HIS A 130 7.35 -2.35 3.47
CA HIS A 130 7.20 -3.31 4.56
C HIS A 130 6.11 -2.84 5.53
N GLU A 131 5.30 -3.75 6.07
CA GLU A 131 4.18 -3.39 6.96
C GLU A 131 4.62 -2.64 8.21
N ASP A 132 5.73 -3.06 8.83
CA ASP A 132 6.28 -2.35 9.99
C ASP A 132 6.73 -0.92 9.68
N ASP A 133 7.28 -0.68 8.48
CA ASP A 133 7.66 0.67 8.08
C ASP A 133 6.41 1.53 7.85
N ALA A 134 5.33 0.94 7.32
CA ALA A 134 4.04 1.63 7.22
C ALA A 134 3.49 2.00 8.61
N ALA A 135 3.56 1.09 9.58
CA ALA A 135 3.13 1.35 10.96
C ALA A 135 4.02 2.41 11.64
N GLU A 136 5.34 2.30 11.49
CA GLU A 136 6.31 3.26 12.03
C GLU A 136 6.10 4.66 11.43
N ALA A 137 5.79 4.76 10.13
CA ALA A 137 5.48 6.04 9.50
C ALA A 137 4.27 6.72 10.16
N VAL A 138 3.22 5.97 10.50
CA VAL A 138 2.05 6.49 11.23
C VAL A 138 2.45 6.93 12.63
N VAL A 139 3.18 6.10 13.37
CA VAL A 139 3.63 6.41 14.74
C VAL A 139 4.46 7.69 14.76
N ARG A 140 5.43 7.82 13.84
CA ARG A 140 6.26 9.03 13.72
C ARG A 140 5.45 10.26 13.35
N SER A 141 4.44 10.06 12.50
CA SER A 141 3.55 11.15 12.11
C SER A 141 2.72 11.66 13.27
N VAL A 142 2.26 10.77 14.15
CA VAL A 142 1.51 11.14 15.36
C VAL A 142 2.40 11.85 16.39
N ILE A 143 3.64 11.39 16.58
CA ILE A 143 4.51 11.87 17.67
C ILE A 143 5.22 13.17 17.31
N GLY A 144 5.70 13.32 16.07
CA GLY A 144 6.69 14.36 15.75
C GLY A 144 6.61 14.97 14.36
N ALA A 145 5.65 14.60 13.51
CA ALA A 145 5.60 15.17 12.16
C ALA A 145 5.10 16.60 12.13
N ARG A 146 5.71 17.33 11.20
CA ARG A 146 5.18 18.58 10.65
C ARG A 146 3.93 18.26 9.82
N PRO A 147 2.91 19.13 9.84
CA PRO A 147 1.80 19.03 8.90
C PRO A 147 2.29 19.04 7.45
N GLY A 148 1.66 18.25 6.59
CA GLY A 148 2.07 18.11 5.20
C GLY A 148 1.68 16.78 4.57
N VAL A 149 1.99 16.64 3.29
CA VAL A 149 1.82 15.39 2.54
C VAL A 149 3.19 14.75 2.39
N PHE A 150 3.28 13.44 2.67
CA PHE A 150 4.52 12.68 2.57
C PHE A 150 4.30 11.36 1.83
N ASN A 151 5.15 11.09 0.84
CA ASN A 151 5.25 9.78 0.23
C ASN A 151 6.05 8.84 1.14
N VAL A 152 5.56 7.61 1.32
CA VAL A 152 6.23 6.60 2.13
C VAL A 152 6.34 5.31 1.32
N ALA A 153 7.56 4.96 0.94
CA ALA A 153 7.85 3.70 0.28
C ALA A 153 9.27 3.21 0.60
N GLY A 154 9.49 1.90 0.46
CA GLY A 154 10.81 1.31 0.64
C GLY A 154 11.81 1.85 -0.38
N ASP A 155 13.08 1.86 0.03
CA ASP A 155 14.16 2.32 -0.82
C ASP A 155 14.37 1.41 -2.04
N GLY A 156 14.67 2.05 -3.17
CA GLY A 156 14.89 1.36 -4.45
C GLY A 156 13.60 0.81 -5.08
N VAL A 157 13.77 0.22 -6.26
CA VAL A 157 12.68 -0.36 -7.06
C VAL A 157 13.08 -1.76 -7.50
N ILE A 158 12.08 -2.60 -7.75
CA ILE A 158 12.26 -3.92 -8.36
C ILE A 158 11.35 -4.05 -9.57
N LEU A 159 11.82 -4.70 -10.62
CA LEU A 159 10.98 -5.01 -11.78
C LEU A 159 10.02 -6.16 -11.44
N LEU A 160 8.85 -6.19 -12.09
CA LEU A 160 7.90 -7.29 -11.91
C LEU A 160 8.51 -8.64 -12.28
N SER A 161 9.29 -8.70 -13.37
CA SER A 161 10.01 -9.91 -13.79
C SER A 161 10.96 -10.43 -12.69
N GLN A 162 11.67 -9.52 -12.02
CA GLN A 162 12.58 -9.85 -10.91
C GLN A 162 11.80 -10.31 -9.68
N ALA A 163 10.68 -9.64 -9.35
CA ALA A 163 9.83 -10.03 -8.23
C ALA A 163 9.26 -11.45 -8.43
N ILE A 164 8.81 -11.78 -9.64
CA ILE A 164 8.34 -13.13 -10.00
C ILE A 164 9.47 -14.15 -9.84
N GLY A 165 10.68 -13.83 -10.31
CA GLY A 165 11.85 -14.70 -10.19
C GLY A 165 12.26 -14.97 -8.74
N ILE A 166 12.27 -13.95 -7.88
CA ILE A 166 12.54 -14.10 -6.44
C ILE A 166 11.51 -15.02 -5.78
N MET A 167 10.25 -14.92 -6.19
CA MET A 167 9.15 -15.74 -5.65
C MET A 167 9.09 -17.15 -6.24
N GLY A 168 10.01 -17.52 -7.14
CA GLY A 168 10.09 -18.83 -7.80
C GLY A 168 9.04 -19.06 -8.88
N GLY A 169 8.32 -18.02 -9.30
CA GLY A 169 7.27 -18.11 -10.32
C GLY A 169 7.81 -18.07 -11.75
N ARG A 170 6.96 -18.44 -12.71
CA ARG A 170 7.24 -18.29 -14.14
C ARG A 170 6.28 -17.28 -14.76
N PRO A 171 6.78 -16.24 -15.46
CA PRO A 171 5.90 -15.28 -16.12
C PRO A 171 5.21 -15.91 -17.34
N ALA A 172 3.91 -15.67 -17.47
CA ALA A 172 3.12 -16.05 -18.64
C ALA A 172 2.59 -14.77 -19.33
N PRO A 173 3.28 -14.28 -20.37
CA PRO A 173 2.88 -13.06 -21.05
C PRO A 173 1.57 -13.24 -21.81
N VAL A 174 0.60 -12.38 -21.54
CA VAL A 174 -0.71 -12.34 -22.19
C VAL A 174 -0.78 -11.13 -23.12
N LEU A 175 -1.17 -11.34 -24.38
CA LEU A 175 -1.28 -10.28 -25.40
C LEU A 175 -2.57 -9.43 -25.24
N PRO A 176 -2.50 -8.09 -25.26
CA PRO A 176 -3.68 -7.21 -25.42
C PRO A 176 -4.24 -7.30 -26.86
N PRO A 177 -5.56 -7.22 -27.14
CA PRO A 177 -6.64 -6.60 -26.35
C PRO A 177 -7.50 -7.58 -25.52
N TYR A 178 -7.42 -8.89 -25.75
CA TYR A 178 -8.22 -9.89 -25.02
C TYR A 178 -7.66 -10.19 -23.61
N GLY A 179 -6.37 -9.91 -23.39
CA GLY A 179 -5.66 -10.29 -22.18
C GLY A 179 -6.11 -9.61 -20.89
N ARG A 180 -6.55 -8.35 -20.90
CA ARG A 180 -6.93 -7.64 -19.64
C ARG A 180 -8.18 -8.25 -18.99
N TRP A 181 -9.18 -8.65 -19.77
CA TRP A 181 -10.38 -9.34 -19.26
C TRP A 181 -10.14 -10.83 -19.04
N LEU A 182 -9.48 -11.53 -19.98
CA LEU A 182 -9.19 -12.96 -19.84
C LEU A 182 -8.23 -13.26 -18.67
N SER A 183 -7.21 -12.42 -18.44
CA SER A 183 -6.30 -12.59 -17.32
C SER A 183 -7.01 -12.42 -15.98
N ARG A 184 -7.91 -11.42 -15.85
CA ARG A 184 -8.72 -11.23 -14.63
C ARG A 184 -9.68 -12.38 -14.40
N LEU A 185 -10.37 -12.86 -15.44
CA LEU A 185 -11.25 -14.03 -15.34
C LEU A 185 -10.45 -15.30 -15.01
N GLY A 186 -9.30 -15.49 -15.65
CA GLY A 186 -8.40 -16.62 -15.44
C GLY A 186 -7.78 -16.61 -14.05
N LEU A 187 -7.41 -15.46 -13.50
CA LEU A 187 -6.88 -15.33 -12.15
C LEU A 187 -7.93 -15.68 -11.09
N LYS A 188 -9.16 -15.21 -11.30
CA LYS A 188 -10.30 -15.52 -10.44
C LYS A 188 -10.69 -17.00 -10.55
N ALA A 189 -10.74 -17.55 -11.76
CA ALA A 189 -11.19 -18.92 -12.00
C ALA A 189 -10.14 -20.00 -11.66
N LEU A 190 -8.84 -19.74 -11.91
CA LEU A 190 -7.77 -20.73 -11.71
C LEU A 190 -7.06 -20.59 -10.37
N ALA A 191 -7.01 -19.37 -9.82
CA ALA A 191 -6.21 -19.09 -8.62
C ALA A 191 -6.99 -18.43 -7.49
N GLY A 192 -8.30 -18.15 -7.67
CA GLY A 192 -9.11 -17.45 -6.68
C GLY A 192 -8.61 -16.04 -6.34
N VAL A 193 -7.72 -15.48 -7.16
CA VAL A 193 -7.17 -14.13 -6.93
C VAL A 193 -8.01 -13.13 -7.71
N GLU A 194 -8.83 -12.38 -7.00
CA GLU A 194 -9.49 -11.21 -7.56
C GLU A 194 -8.51 -10.06 -7.62
N MET A 195 -8.13 -9.64 -8.84
CA MET A 195 -7.25 -8.51 -9.05
C MET A 195 -8.08 -7.22 -9.10
N PRO A 196 -7.88 -6.27 -8.17
CA PRO A 196 -8.46 -4.94 -8.25
C PRO A 196 -8.01 -4.21 -9.53
N ALA A 197 -8.86 -3.35 -10.07
CA ALA A 197 -8.56 -2.63 -11.31
C ALA A 197 -7.30 -1.75 -11.19
N HIS A 198 -7.17 -1.01 -10.08
CA HIS A 198 -6.01 -0.17 -9.79
C HIS A 198 -4.70 -0.96 -9.73
N LEU A 199 -4.72 -2.17 -9.15
CA LEU A 199 -3.54 -3.03 -9.07
C LEU A 199 -3.14 -3.53 -10.45
N ALA A 200 -4.09 -3.82 -11.33
CA ALA A 200 -3.81 -4.23 -12.71
C ALA A 200 -3.14 -3.09 -13.52
N ASP A 201 -3.53 -1.83 -13.31
CA ASP A 201 -2.90 -0.69 -13.97
C ASP A 201 -1.49 -0.43 -13.41
N ILE A 202 -1.27 -0.56 -12.09
CA ILE A 202 0.07 -0.51 -11.48
C ILE A 202 0.95 -1.66 -12.02
N LEU A 203 0.40 -2.86 -12.19
CA LEU A 203 1.11 -4.00 -12.80
C LEU A 203 1.29 -3.86 -14.32
N SER A 204 0.70 -2.83 -14.94
CA SER A 204 0.96 -2.49 -16.34
C SER A 204 2.06 -1.41 -16.44
N PHE A 205 1.92 -0.29 -15.73
CA PHE A 205 2.76 0.89 -15.95
C PHE A 205 3.74 1.19 -14.79
N GLY A 206 3.45 0.69 -13.59
CA GLY A 206 4.23 0.95 -12.39
C GLY A 206 3.94 2.33 -11.79
N VAL A 207 4.23 2.47 -10.50
CA VAL A 207 4.18 3.74 -9.76
C VAL A 207 5.38 3.76 -8.83
N VAL A 208 6.20 4.80 -8.95
CA VAL A 208 7.38 5.01 -8.10
C VAL A 208 7.25 6.39 -7.48
N MET A 209 7.40 6.47 -6.17
CA MET A 209 7.29 7.71 -5.41
C MET A 209 8.68 8.19 -4.99
N ASP A 210 8.87 9.51 -5.10
CA ASP A 210 10.00 10.18 -4.47
C ASP A 210 9.70 10.37 -2.99
N CYS A 211 10.56 9.80 -2.13
CA CYS A 211 10.46 9.87 -0.67
C CYS A 211 11.47 10.87 -0.06
N THR A 212 12.03 11.78 -0.86
CA THR A 212 13.03 12.75 -0.39
C THR A 212 12.46 13.68 0.69
N ARG A 213 11.18 14.11 0.56
CA ARG A 213 10.50 14.97 1.53
C ARG A 213 10.32 14.30 2.90
N LEU A 214 10.02 13.00 2.91
CA LEU A 214 9.96 12.19 4.12
C LEU A 214 11.28 12.22 4.89
N VAL A 215 12.41 12.09 4.19
CA VAL A 215 13.73 12.09 4.82
C VAL A 215 14.12 13.49 5.30
N SER A 216 13.90 14.53 4.50
CA SER A 216 14.32 15.89 4.82
C SER A 216 13.50 16.53 5.93
N GLU A 217 12.18 16.32 5.97
CA GLU A 217 11.28 17.00 6.90
C GLU A 217 10.90 16.16 8.11
N LEU A 218 10.70 14.86 7.91
CA LEU A 218 10.34 13.89 8.94
C LEU A 218 11.57 13.23 9.57
N GLY A 219 12.76 13.43 8.98
CA GLY A 219 14.03 12.95 9.52
C GLY A 219 14.12 11.43 9.59
N TRP A 220 13.33 10.72 8.78
CA TRP A 220 13.17 9.29 8.86
C TRP A 220 13.16 8.65 7.48
N ARG A 221 13.68 7.43 7.43
CA ARG A 221 13.67 6.57 6.24
C ARG A 221 13.19 5.18 6.65
N PRO A 222 12.36 4.52 5.82
CA PRO A 222 11.99 3.12 6.03
C PRO A 222 13.22 2.24 6.26
N ALA A 223 13.12 1.34 7.24
CA ALA A 223 14.22 0.45 7.61
C ALA A 223 14.45 -0.64 6.56
N TYR A 224 13.40 -1.04 5.84
CA TYR A 224 13.45 -2.05 4.80
C TYR A 224 13.46 -1.42 3.40
N SER A 225 14.40 -1.83 2.57
CA SER A 225 14.35 -1.55 1.13
C SER A 225 13.25 -2.36 0.45
N THR A 226 12.84 -1.94 -0.75
CA THR A 226 11.93 -2.70 -1.61
C THR A 226 12.44 -4.13 -1.81
N ARG A 227 13.75 -4.30 -2.01
CA ARG A 227 14.39 -5.61 -2.19
C ARG A 227 14.30 -6.47 -0.92
N GLN A 228 14.63 -5.90 0.24
CA GLN A 228 14.54 -6.61 1.52
C GLN A 228 13.10 -7.01 1.85
N THR A 229 12.12 -6.17 1.50
CA THR A 229 10.70 -6.48 1.64
C THR A 229 10.30 -7.68 0.78
N MET A 230 10.80 -7.76 -0.47
CA MET A 230 10.59 -8.94 -1.32
C MET A 230 11.26 -10.20 -0.77
N ASP A 231 12.50 -10.10 -0.32
CA ASP A 231 13.23 -11.26 0.21
C ASP A 231 12.56 -11.78 1.51
N ALA A 232 12.01 -10.88 2.34
CA ALA A 232 11.23 -11.22 3.52
C ALA A 232 9.93 -11.95 3.13
N LEU A 233 9.21 -11.47 2.12
CA LEU A 233 8.01 -12.14 1.60
C LEU A 233 8.34 -13.55 1.07
N ALA A 234 9.42 -13.68 0.29
CA ALA A 234 9.84 -14.97 -0.26
C ALA A 234 10.26 -15.95 0.85
N SER A 235 10.84 -15.44 1.94
CA SER A 235 11.23 -16.25 3.09
C SER A 235 10.01 -16.73 3.90
N GLY A 236 8.99 -15.89 4.07
CA GLY A 236 7.72 -16.25 4.72
C GLY A 236 6.97 -17.36 3.97
N LYS A 237 7.05 -17.34 2.64
CA LYS A 237 6.51 -18.37 1.73
C LYS A 237 7.02 -19.80 1.99
N ASN A 238 8.20 -19.97 2.58
CA ASN A 238 8.79 -21.28 2.89
C ASN A 238 8.35 -21.83 4.25
N VAL A 239 7.47 -21.14 4.97
CA VAL A 239 6.91 -21.62 6.24
C VAL A 239 5.62 -22.39 5.92
N ASP A 240 5.66 -23.71 6.09
CA ASP A 240 4.48 -24.56 5.95
C ASP A 240 3.34 -24.02 6.82
N LEU A 241 2.19 -23.79 6.19
CA LEU A 241 0.96 -23.32 6.81
C LEU A 241 0.47 -24.37 7.82
N VAL A 242 0.71 -24.13 9.11
CA VAL A 242 0.03 -24.87 10.19
C VAL A 242 -1.43 -24.40 10.19
N GLU A 243 -2.37 -25.33 10.01
CA GLU A 243 -3.81 -25.05 10.07
C GLU A 243 -4.16 -24.32 11.39
N PRO A 244 -4.90 -23.19 11.33
CA PRO A 244 -5.22 -22.42 12.52
C PRO A 244 -6.33 -23.09 13.32
N PRO A 245 -6.17 -23.29 14.65
CA PRO A 245 -7.32 -23.49 15.53
C PRO A 245 -8.01 -22.14 15.81
N SER A 246 -9.34 -22.10 15.64
CA SER A 246 -10.23 -20.99 16.04
C SER A 246 -10.14 -20.68 17.55
N PRO A 247 -10.34 -19.42 18.03
CA PRO A 247 -10.99 -18.26 17.42
C PRO A 247 -10.07 -17.06 17.03
N PRO A 248 -10.55 -16.12 16.17
CA PRO A 248 -9.73 -15.16 15.40
C PRO A 248 -9.06 -14.01 16.17
N GLN A 249 -9.54 -13.64 17.36
CA GLN A 249 -9.01 -12.47 18.09
C GLN A 249 -7.67 -12.77 18.79
N GLU A 250 -7.44 -14.02 19.17
CA GLU A 250 -6.16 -14.45 19.73
C GLU A 250 -5.11 -14.72 18.64
N TYR A 251 -5.54 -14.96 17.40
CA TYR A 251 -4.63 -15.25 16.29
C TYR A 251 -3.73 -14.05 15.98
N GLU A 252 -4.29 -12.86 15.76
CA GLU A 252 -3.48 -11.68 15.43
C GLU A 252 -2.51 -11.32 16.56
N LEU A 253 -2.95 -11.45 17.82
CA LEU A 253 -2.10 -11.24 18.99
C LEU A 253 -1.01 -12.31 19.09
N GLN A 254 -1.32 -13.58 18.84
CA GLN A 254 -0.35 -14.68 18.88
C GLN A 254 0.66 -14.59 17.73
N VAL A 255 0.22 -14.27 16.51
CA VAL A 255 1.09 -14.02 15.37
C VAL A 255 2.02 -12.85 15.67
N PHE A 256 1.48 -11.73 16.17
CA PHE A 256 2.28 -10.58 16.58
C PHE A 256 3.30 -10.93 17.68
N LEU A 257 2.89 -11.68 18.72
CA LEU A 257 3.78 -12.12 19.80
C LEU A 257 4.84 -13.12 19.32
N GLN A 258 4.49 -14.01 18.38
CA GLN A 258 5.42 -14.96 17.77
C GLN A 258 6.45 -14.25 16.88
N GLN A 259 6.02 -13.31 16.03
CA GLN A 259 6.90 -12.46 15.22
C GLN A 259 7.84 -11.64 16.11
N ARG A 260 7.34 -11.06 17.21
CA ARG A 260 8.14 -10.32 18.18
C ARG A 260 9.15 -11.21 18.93
N ARG A 261 8.78 -12.44 19.28
CA ARG A 261 9.69 -13.43 19.90
C ARG A 261 10.80 -13.86 18.93
N ARG A 262 10.47 -14.09 17.65
CA ARG A 262 11.45 -14.44 16.61
C ARG A 262 12.44 -13.30 16.36
N ARG A 263 11.98 -12.04 16.34
CA ARG A 263 12.86 -10.86 16.27
C ARG A 263 13.83 -10.76 17.44
N ARG A 264 13.40 -11.14 18.65
CA ARG A 264 14.29 -11.20 19.82
C ARG A 264 15.35 -12.29 19.73
N GLN A 265 15.08 -13.39 19.02
CA GLN A 265 16.02 -14.50 18.85
C GLN A 265 17.02 -14.28 17.70
N GLN A 266 16.72 -13.39 16.74
CA GLN A 266 17.60 -13.07 15.61
C GLN A 266 18.58 -11.90 15.87
N LEU A 267 18.53 -11.26 17.04
CA LEU A 267 19.57 -10.32 17.49
C LEU A 267 20.80 -11.12 17.95
N PRO A 268 21.99 -10.95 17.37
CA PRO A 268 23.18 -11.64 17.83
C PRO A 268 23.47 -11.22 19.27
N ALA A 269 23.60 -12.21 20.17
CA ALA A 269 24.09 -12.00 21.52
C ALA A 269 25.44 -11.27 21.42
N GLY A 270 25.47 -10.01 21.90
CA GLY A 270 26.68 -9.21 21.93
C GLY A 270 27.80 -9.99 22.60
N ARG A 271 28.88 -10.21 21.86
CA ARG A 271 30.18 -10.60 22.43
C ARG A 271 30.68 -9.41 23.25
N ASN A 272 30.75 -9.59 24.56
CA ASN A 272 31.75 -8.92 25.41
C ASN A 272 33.15 -9.37 25.00
#